data_AF-A0AA43U1L1-F1
#
_entry.id   AF-A0AA43U1L1-F1
#
_cell.length_a   1.000
_cell.length_b   1.000
_cell.length_c   1.000
_cell.angle_alpha   90.00
_cell.angle_beta   90.00
_cell.angle_gamma   90.00
#
_symmetry.space_group_name_H-M   'P 1'
#
loop_
_entity.id
_entity.type
_entity.pdbx_description
1 polymer ?
#
loop_
_entity_poly.entity_id
_entity_poly.type
_entity_poly.pdbx_seq_one_letter_code
_entity_poly.pdbx_strand_id
1 'polypeptide(L)'
;MNSKLPGGLGHYLQWLRSQTNISFKKWNPKRIAFVGVLIAISVVFFLISVRILPISALPTFKFSFIGLPIKITGFIFGPIVGVITGILADFISFALVPTYYSFLYTLAVAVAGFIPGIASYYFFNINELFFSRNYRIFKYKQIIEFFKIQFAEALAKGNSEDLQYFSEKIAYYEVRTIILENKPKPTAMINFSFISTVVLLSLQILLIIAIFAKLDNSIFEHNRFIKNKTFYILLTTSGFMGMILFVIIYRLFVRKKFQTFIEVMAIITFSALLELANTVLLAWADTATLKTDFWVNFTGQTLTGPVKIFFNLVIILATYKVVSSLVKSKEGDRF
;
A
#
# COMPACT_ATOMS: atom_id res chain seq x y z
N MET A 1 34.22 15.40 -16.46
CA MET A 1 32.90 14.72 -16.35
C MET A 1 32.91 13.50 -17.27
N ASN A 2 32.27 12.39 -16.90
CA ASN A 2 32.32 11.13 -17.65
C ASN A 2 31.90 11.33 -19.12
N SER A 3 32.72 10.85 -20.07
CA SER A 3 32.51 10.91 -21.52
C SER A 3 31.40 9.98 -22.05
N LYS A 4 30.55 9.43 -21.16
CA LYS A 4 29.53 8.46 -21.50
C LYS A 4 28.14 9.07 -21.38
N LEU A 5 27.30 8.74 -22.35
CA LEU A 5 25.92 9.18 -22.41
C LEU A 5 25.18 8.74 -21.13
N PRO A 6 24.49 9.66 -20.41
CA PRO A 6 23.87 9.34 -19.14
C PRO A 6 22.77 8.28 -19.30
N GLY A 7 22.95 7.13 -18.64
CA GLY A 7 22.05 5.99 -18.74
C GLY A 7 22.50 4.76 -17.95
N GLY A 8 21.65 3.74 -17.94
CA GLY A 8 21.89 2.47 -17.23
C GLY A 8 21.60 2.52 -15.72
N LEU A 9 21.85 1.39 -15.06
CA LEU A 9 21.57 1.20 -13.63
C LEU A 9 22.39 2.13 -12.74
N GLY A 10 23.67 2.37 -13.05
CA GLY A 10 24.54 3.25 -12.25
C GLY A 10 24.05 4.70 -12.23
N HIS A 11 23.58 5.22 -13.36
CA HIS A 11 22.98 6.55 -13.47
C HIS A 11 21.69 6.68 -12.67
N TYR A 12 20.83 5.65 -12.75
CA TYR A 12 19.63 5.58 -11.95
C TYR A 12 19.94 5.57 -10.45
N LEU A 13 20.94 4.80 -10.01
CA LEU A 13 21.37 4.75 -8.61
C LEU A 13 21.96 6.07 -8.11
N GLN A 14 22.61 6.86 -8.96
CA GLN A 14 23.09 8.20 -8.59
C GLN A 14 21.94 9.18 -8.38
N TRP A 15 20.95 9.18 -9.28
CA TRP A 15 19.73 9.96 -9.08
C TRP A 15 18.94 9.48 -7.86
N LEU A 16 18.88 8.17 -7.67
CA LEU A 16 18.26 7.57 -6.50
C LEU A 16 18.89 8.15 -5.24
N ARG A 17 20.22 8.08 -5.12
CA ARG A 17 20.98 8.63 -3.98
C ARG A 17 20.73 10.12 -3.76
N SER A 18 20.55 10.91 -4.82
CA SER A 18 20.28 12.34 -4.69
C SER A 18 18.84 12.66 -4.27
N GLN A 19 17.87 11.82 -4.60
CA GLN A 19 16.49 11.92 -4.07
C GLN A 19 16.36 11.30 -2.68
N THR A 20 17.05 10.19 -2.47
CA THR A 20 17.14 9.49 -1.19
C THR A 20 18.17 10.18 -0.32
N ASN A 21 17.85 11.40 0.10
CA ASN A 21 17.95 11.68 1.53
C ASN A 21 16.96 10.71 2.24
N ILE A 22 17.32 9.42 2.33
CA ILE A 22 16.86 8.52 3.41
C ILE A 22 17.56 8.99 4.69
N SER A 23 17.53 10.29 4.95
CA SER A 23 17.61 10.78 6.30
C SER A 23 16.34 10.24 6.92
N PHE A 24 16.46 9.35 7.91
CA PHE A 24 15.42 9.10 8.88
C PHE A 24 14.71 10.43 9.13
N LYS A 25 13.50 10.62 8.58
CA LYS A 25 12.82 11.91 8.56
C LYS A 25 12.78 12.37 10.02
N LYS A 26 13.61 13.37 10.39
CA LYS A 26 13.93 13.65 11.80
C LYS A 26 12.64 13.63 12.63
N TRP A 27 12.59 12.76 13.63
CA TRP A 27 11.43 12.63 14.50
C TRP A 27 11.22 13.95 15.23
N ASN A 28 10.08 14.59 14.94
CA ASN A 28 9.67 15.81 15.61
C ASN A 28 8.72 15.40 16.76
N PRO A 29 8.80 16.04 17.94
CA PRO A 29 7.84 15.85 19.03
C PRO A 29 6.37 15.83 18.57
N LYS A 30 6.02 16.65 17.57
CA LYS A 30 4.68 16.69 16.97
C LYS A 30 4.23 15.34 16.39
N ARG A 31 5.13 14.61 15.72
CA ARG A 31 4.80 13.29 15.15
C ARG A 31 4.63 12.24 16.23
N ILE A 32 5.47 12.29 17.26
CA ILE A 32 5.35 11.40 18.41
C ILE A 32 3.99 11.62 19.08
N ALA A 33 3.58 12.88 19.28
CA ALA A 33 2.27 13.22 19.82
C ALA A 33 1.12 12.68 18.94
N PHE A 34 1.22 12.83 17.61
CA PHE A 34 0.18 12.33 16.70
C PHE A 34 0.07 10.80 16.70
N VAL A 35 1.21 10.09 16.75
CA VAL A 35 1.22 8.62 16.92
C VAL A 35 0.57 8.24 18.26
N GLY A 36 0.86 8.97 19.34
CA GLY A 36 0.21 8.78 20.64
C GLY A 36 -1.31 8.94 20.59
N VAL A 37 -1.82 9.95 19.88
CA VAL A 37 -3.26 10.12 19.65
C VAL A 37 -3.86 8.94 18.88
N LEU A 38 -3.18 8.42 17.84
CA LEU A 38 -3.65 7.26 17.09
C LEU A 38 -3.66 5.96 17.93
N ILE A 39 -2.68 5.77 18.82
CA ILE A 39 -2.69 4.68 19.80
C ILE A 39 -3.90 4.80 20.70
N ALA A 40 -4.15 5.98 21.28
CA ALA A 40 -5.30 6.22 22.15
C ALA A 40 -6.64 5.97 21.43
N ILE A 41 -6.79 6.43 20.18
CA ILE A 41 -7.99 6.16 19.37
C ILE A 41 -8.17 4.66 19.13
N SER A 42 -7.09 3.93 18.84
CA SER A 42 -7.14 2.47 18.67
C SER A 42 -7.64 1.75 19.92
N VAL A 43 -7.15 2.16 21.10
CA VAL A 43 -7.58 1.61 22.39
C VAL A 43 -9.04 1.95 22.67
N VAL A 44 -9.47 3.19 22.41
CA VAL A 44 -10.88 3.59 22.59
C VAL A 44 -11.80 2.78 21.66
N PHE A 45 -11.41 2.56 20.40
CA PHE A 45 -12.17 1.74 19.46
C PHE A 45 -12.28 0.29 19.94
N PHE A 46 -11.21 -0.26 20.52
CA PHE A 46 -11.23 -1.56 21.18
C PHE A 46 -12.26 -1.61 22.32
N LEU A 47 -12.20 -0.64 23.25
CA LEU A 47 -13.08 -0.60 24.41
C LEU A 47 -14.55 -0.50 24.02
N ILE A 48 -14.87 0.39 23.08
CA ILE A 48 -16.22 0.56 22.54
C ILE A 48 -16.70 -0.73 21.89
N SER A 49 -15.86 -1.36 21.06
CA SER A 49 -16.23 -2.59 20.34
C SER A 49 -16.57 -3.73 21.29
N VAL A 50 -15.81 -3.90 22.38
CA VAL A 50 -16.06 -4.95 23.39
C VAL A 50 -17.30 -4.66 24.24
N ARG A 51 -17.63 -3.37 24.49
CA ARG A 51 -18.76 -2.98 25.36
C ARG A 51 -20.11 -2.87 24.66
N ILE A 52 -20.13 -2.43 23.40
CA ILE A 52 -21.38 -2.09 22.69
C ILE A 52 -21.87 -3.24 21.81
N LEU A 53 -20.98 -4.03 21.21
CA LEU A 53 -21.37 -5.10 20.30
C LEU A 53 -21.30 -6.46 21.02
N PRO A 54 -22.41 -7.06 21.48
CA PRO A 54 -22.40 -8.45 21.98
C PRO A 54 -21.94 -9.47 20.91
N ILE A 55 -21.87 -9.06 19.64
CA ILE A 55 -21.32 -9.83 18.50
C ILE A 55 -19.78 -9.84 18.49
N SER A 56 -19.10 -9.05 19.33
CA SER A 56 -17.64 -9.07 19.49
C SER A 56 -17.09 -10.37 20.08
N ALA A 57 -17.96 -11.34 20.40
CA ALA A 57 -17.58 -12.71 20.69
C ALA A 57 -16.92 -13.42 19.48
N LEU A 58 -17.12 -12.92 18.25
CA LEU A 58 -16.39 -13.38 17.07
C LEU A 58 -15.06 -12.60 16.92
N PRO A 59 -13.88 -13.25 17.12
CA PRO A 59 -12.57 -12.60 17.06
C PRO A 59 -12.35 -11.81 15.76
N THR A 60 -12.86 -12.32 14.64
CA THR A 60 -12.76 -11.74 13.29
C THR A 60 -13.23 -10.29 13.17
N PHE A 61 -14.37 -9.94 13.79
CA PHE A 61 -14.93 -8.59 13.69
C PHE A 61 -14.23 -7.61 14.63
N LYS A 62 -13.82 -8.10 15.81
CA LYS A 62 -13.00 -7.35 16.77
C LYS A 62 -11.72 -6.82 16.09
N PHE A 63 -10.95 -7.69 15.43
CA PHE A 63 -9.70 -7.28 14.77
C PHE A 63 -9.88 -6.30 13.61
N SER A 64 -11.03 -6.32 12.92
CA SER A 64 -11.26 -5.44 11.76
C SER A 64 -11.47 -3.97 12.16
N PHE A 65 -12.15 -3.70 13.28
CA PHE A 65 -12.40 -2.33 13.76
C PHE A 65 -11.22 -1.74 14.53
N ILE A 66 -10.57 -2.53 15.39
CA ILE A 66 -9.41 -2.09 16.18
C ILE A 66 -8.22 -1.74 15.28
N GLY A 67 -8.03 -2.51 14.21
CA GLY A 67 -6.89 -2.34 13.33
C GLY A 67 -6.90 -1.06 12.49
N LEU A 68 -8.00 -0.30 12.42
CA LEU A 68 -8.10 0.84 11.50
C LEU A 68 -7.13 1.99 11.82
N PRO A 69 -7.06 2.52 13.07
CA PRO A 69 -6.09 3.56 13.40
C PRO A 69 -4.65 3.06 13.21
N ILE A 70 -4.38 1.80 13.55
CA ILE A 70 -3.06 1.17 13.39
C ILE A 70 -2.65 1.08 11.92
N LYS A 71 -3.56 0.66 11.03
CA LYS A 71 -3.35 0.62 9.58
C LYS A 71 -3.03 2.02 9.04
N ILE A 72 -3.75 3.04 9.50
CA ILE A 72 -3.52 4.44 9.11
C ILE A 72 -2.15 4.92 9.61
N THR A 73 -1.78 4.62 10.85
CA THR A 73 -0.46 4.98 11.39
C THR A 73 0.65 4.36 10.55
N GLY A 74 0.54 3.06 10.24
CA GLY A 74 1.48 2.37 9.37
C GLY A 74 1.57 3.01 7.99
N PHE A 75 0.42 3.27 7.36
CA PHE A 75 0.35 3.87 6.04
C PHE A 75 0.96 5.29 5.97
N ILE A 76 0.79 6.11 7.00
CA ILE A 76 1.28 7.50 7.02
C ILE A 76 2.73 7.61 7.51
N PHE A 77 3.07 6.92 8.61
CA PHE A 77 4.35 7.07 9.30
C PHE A 77 5.36 5.96 8.99
N GLY A 78 4.94 4.93 8.24
CA GLY A 78 5.77 3.83 7.79
C GLY A 78 5.65 2.56 8.63
N PRO A 79 6.28 1.47 8.16
CA PRO A 79 6.02 0.12 8.67
C PRO A 79 6.46 -0.08 10.14
N ILE A 80 7.62 0.45 10.53
CA ILE A 80 8.15 0.29 11.89
C ILE A 80 7.25 1.00 12.92
N VAL A 81 6.75 2.19 12.57
CA VAL A 81 5.84 2.95 13.44
C VAL A 81 4.50 2.24 13.56
N GLY A 82 4.00 1.67 12.46
CA GLY A 82 2.81 0.81 12.47
C GLY A 82 2.94 -0.38 13.42
N VAL A 83 4.08 -1.09 13.39
CA VAL A 83 4.36 -2.22 14.30
C VAL A 83 4.33 -1.78 15.75
N ILE A 84 5.08 -0.73 16.10
CA ILE A 84 5.16 -0.21 17.48
C ILE A 84 3.76 0.23 17.96
N THR A 85 3.02 0.93 17.11
CA THR A 85 1.64 1.38 17.41
C THR A 85 0.74 0.18 17.69
N GLY A 86 0.81 -0.87 16.86
CA GLY A 86 0.01 -2.07 17.04
C GLY A 86 0.31 -2.80 18.36
N ILE A 87 1.60 -3.00 18.66
CA ILE A 87 2.04 -3.66 19.90
C ILE A 87 1.61 -2.86 21.13
N LEU A 88 1.83 -1.55 21.14
CA LEU A 88 1.45 -0.69 22.27
C LEU A 88 -0.07 -0.62 22.44
N ALA A 89 -0.83 -0.50 21.35
CA ALA A 89 -2.29 -0.47 21.42
C ALA A 89 -2.85 -1.78 21.97
N ASP A 90 -2.29 -2.93 21.58
CA ASP A 90 -2.71 -4.24 22.08
C ASP A 90 -2.39 -4.40 23.58
N PHE A 91 -1.18 -4.05 24.02
CA PHE A 91 -0.82 -4.10 25.43
C PHE A 91 -1.65 -3.18 26.32
N ILE A 92 -1.90 -1.94 25.88
CA ILE A 92 -2.74 -1.00 26.65
C ILE A 92 -4.18 -1.50 26.69
N SER A 93 -4.70 -2.02 25.57
CA SER A 93 -6.05 -2.58 25.52
C SER A 93 -6.20 -3.78 26.44
N PHE A 94 -5.19 -4.65 26.49
CA PHE A 94 -5.13 -5.80 27.39
C PHE A 94 -5.04 -5.37 28.86
N ALA A 95 -4.25 -4.35 29.19
CA ALA A 95 -4.14 -3.83 30.55
C ALA A 95 -5.46 -3.26 31.06
N LEU A 96 -6.27 -2.65 30.19
CA LEU A 96 -7.57 -2.08 30.54
C LEU A 96 -8.71 -3.11 30.56
N VAL A 97 -8.67 -4.09 29.66
CA VAL A 97 -9.64 -5.20 29.60
C VAL A 97 -8.86 -6.51 29.47
N PRO A 98 -8.51 -7.13 30.61
CA PRO A 98 -7.82 -8.41 30.61
C PRO A 98 -8.68 -9.45 29.90
N THR A 99 -8.19 -9.95 28.76
CA THR A 99 -8.83 -11.01 27.97
C THR A 99 -7.85 -12.18 27.84
N TYR A 100 -8.05 -13.12 26.91
CA TYR A 100 -7.04 -14.15 26.63
C TYR A 100 -5.85 -13.52 25.89
N TYR A 101 -4.69 -13.45 26.54
CA TYR A 101 -3.46 -13.03 25.87
C TYR A 101 -2.87 -14.16 25.03
N SER A 102 -2.54 -13.87 23.78
CA SER A 102 -1.73 -14.73 22.94
C SER A 102 -0.79 -13.86 22.12
N PHE A 103 0.49 -14.23 22.10
CA PHE A 103 1.50 -13.57 21.29
C PHE A 103 1.10 -13.50 19.80
N LEU A 104 0.35 -14.50 19.31
CA LEU A 104 -0.13 -14.53 17.92
C LEU A 104 -1.12 -13.41 17.61
N TYR A 105 -1.95 -13.01 18.59
CA TYR A 105 -2.86 -11.87 18.41
C TYR A 105 -2.10 -10.55 18.37
N THR A 106 -1.14 -10.35 19.27
CA THR A 106 -0.27 -9.16 19.24
C THR A 106 0.52 -9.07 17.93
N LEU A 107 1.02 -10.22 17.43
CA LEU A 107 1.68 -10.30 16.13
C LEU A 107 0.73 -9.93 14.97
N ALA A 108 -0.51 -10.42 14.98
CA ALA A 108 -1.50 -10.05 13.96
C ALA A 108 -1.80 -8.53 13.95
N VAL A 109 -1.88 -7.91 15.13
CA VAL A 109 -2.07 -6.46 15.26
C VAL A 109 -0.84 -5.68 14.80
N ALA A 110 0.37 -6.17 15.10
CA ALA A 110 1.62 -5.59 14.61
C ALA A 110 1.72 -5.64 13.08
N VAL A 111 1.36 -6.79 12.48
CA VAL A 111 1.32 -6.98 11.03
C VAL A 111 0.29 -6.06 10.36
N ALA A 112 -0.84 -5.78 11.04
CA ALA A 112 -1.82 -4.81 10.60
C ALA A 112 -1.30 -3.37 10.49
N GLY A 113 -0.25 -3.00 11.23
CA GLY A 113 0.47 -1.73 11.03
C GLY A 113 1.60 -1.84 10.02
N PHE A 114 2.27 -2.99 9.96
CA PHE A 114 3.43 -3.21 9.10
C PHE A 114 3.10 -3.20 7.60
N ILE A 115 2.11 -4.01 7.18
CA ILE A 115 1.77 -4.21 5.77
C ILE A 115 1.31 -2.91 5.09
N PRO A 116 0.41 -2.10 5.68
CA PRO A 116 0.05 -0.80 5.11
C PRO A 116 1.24 0.14 4.97
N GLY A 117 2.22 0.09 5.90
CA GLY A 117 3.43 0.89 5.83
C GLY A 117 4.36 0.50 4.69
N ILE A 118 4.55 -0.80 4.44
CA ILE A 118 5.29 -1.27 3.26
C ILE A 118 4.57 -0.86 1.98
N ALA A 119 3.25 -1.03 1.93
CA ALA A 119 2.49 -0.71 0.74
C ALA A 119 2.51 0.79 0.43
N SER A 120 2.42 1.65 1.45
CA SER A 120 2.60 3.10 1.28
C SER A 120 3.96 3.42 0.66
N TYR A 121 5.04 2.81 1.18
CA TYR A 121 6.37 2.95 0.60
C TYR A 121 6.45 2.45 -0.86
N TYR A 122 5.80 1.34 -1.20
CA TYR A 122 5.75 0.83 -2.57
C TYR A 122 4.94 1.74 -3.52
N PHE A 123 3.76 2.19 -3.12
CA PHE A 123 2.85 2.96 -3.98
C PHE A 123 3.20 4.43 -4.12
N PHE A 124 3.84 5.03 -3.12
CA PHE A 124 4.22 6.44 -3.17
C PHE A 124 5.71 6.60 -3.43
N ASN A 125 6.60 5.97 -2.67
CA ASN A 125 8.04 6.14 -2.89
C ASN A 125 8.49 5.41 -4.15
N ILE A 126 8.33 4.09 -4.24
CA ILE A 126 8.84 3.29 -5.38
C ILE A 126 8.13 3.67 -6.69
N ASN A 127 6.82 3.87 -6.66
CA ASN A 127 6.09 4.29 -7.84
C ASN A 127 6.55 5.67 -8.35
N GLU A 128 6.72 6.66 -7.45
CA GLU A 128 7.27 7.95 -7.82
C GLU A 128 8.71 7.79 -8.34
N LEU A 129 9.51 6.93 -7.72
CA LEU A 129 10.89 6.67 -8.13
C LEU A 129 11.03 6.17 -9.59
N PHE A 130 10.19 5.21 -10.00
CA PHE A 130 10.30 4.56 -11.31
C PHE A 130 9.42 5.22 -12.38
N PHE A 131 8.26 5.73 -11.98
CA PHE A 131 7.22 6.20 -12.91
C PHE A 131 6.93 7.69 -12.79
N SER A 132 7.58 8.42 -11.86
CA SER A 132 7.48 9.87 -11.84
C SER A 132 8.13 10.49 -13.06
N ARG A 133 7.52 11.60 -13.45
CA ARG A 133 8.06 12.54 -14.40
C ARG A 133 9.45 13.05 -13.99
N ASN A 134 9.70 13.18 -12.68
CA ASN A 134 10.89 13.84 -12.15
C ASN A 134 12.19 13.14 -12.59
N TYR A 135 12.23 11.81 -12.56
CA TYR A 135 13.39 11.05 -13.06
C TYR A 135 13.60 11.25 -14.57
N ARG A 136 12.52 11.22 -15.35
CA ARG A 136 12.60 11.38 -16.81
C ARG A 136 13.11 12.77 -17.19
N ILE A 137 12.62 13.81 -16.50
CA ILE A 137 13.12 15.18 -16.64
C ILE A 137 14.60 15.25 -16.27
N PHE A 138 14.98 14.71 -15.11
CA PHE A 138 16.37 14.70 -14.67
C PHE A 138 17.29 14.03 -15.68
N LYS A 139 16.88 12.86 -16.20
CA LYS A 139 17.62 12.14 -17.24
C LYS A 139 17.75 12.97 -18.51
N TYR A 140 16.68 13.60 -18.99
CA TYR A 140 16.73 14.44 -20.20
C TYR A 140 17.60 15.68 -20.00
N LYS A 141 17.54 16.34 -18.84
CA LYS A 141 18.41 17.48 -18.50
C LYS A 141 19.90 17.11 -18.55
N GLN A 142 20.28 15.95 -18.02
CA GLN A 142 21.67 15.48 -18.13
C GLN A 142 22.07 15.09 -19.55
N ILE A 143 21.16 14.52 -20.35
CA ILE A 143 21.43 14.24 -21.77
C ILE A 143 21.66 15.55 -22.54
N ILE A 144 20.88 16.59 -22.23
CA ILE A 144 21.05 17.92 -22.80
C ILE A 144 22.42 18.50 -22.43
N GLU A 145 22.83 18.44 -21.17
CA GLU A 145 24.17 18.88 -20.74
C GLU A 145 25.29 18.13 -21.47
N PHE A 146 25.15 16.80 -21.60
CA PHE A 146 26.12 15.99 -22.36
C PHE A 146 26.26 16.48 -23.81
N PHE A 147 25.14 16.68 -24.52
CA PHE A 147 25.20 17.17 -25.90
C PHE A 147 25.65 18.63 -26.02
N LYS A 148 25.39 19.48 -25.02
CA LYS A 148 25.92 20.86 -24.99
C LYS A 148 27.44 20.90 -24.90
N ILE A 149 28.05 19.99 -24.13
CA ILE A 149 29.51 19.84 -24.07
C ILE A 149 30.05 19.40 -25.43
N GLN A 150 29.47 18.36 -26.04
CA GLN A 150 29.90 17.86 -27.35
C GLN A 150 29.72 18.89 -28.47
N PHE A 151 28.66 19.69 -28.41
CA PHE A 151 28.43 20.81 -29.33
C PHE A 151 29.53 21.87 -29.22
N ALA A 152 29.94 22.23 -27.99
CA ALA A 152 31.02 23.19 -27.77
C ALA A 152 32.38 22.68 -28.31
N GLU A 153 32.66 21.38 -28.17
CA GLU A 153 33.84 20.76 -28.75
C GLU A 153 33.81 20.74 -30.29
N ALA A 154 32.66 20.44 -30.88
CA ALA A 154 32.47 20.48 -32.34
C ALA A 154 32.61 21.90 -32.91
N LEU A 155 32.11 22.90 -32.18
CA LEU A 155 32.28 24.32 -32.52
C LEU A 155 33.75 24.72 -32.57
N ALA A 156 34.54 24.29 -31.59
CA ALA A 156 35.97 24.56 -31.53
C ALA A 156 36.76 23.91 -32.68
N LYS A 157 36.27 22.77 -33.19
CA LYS A 157 36.89 22.02 -34.30
C LYS A 157 36.39 22.46 -35.69
N GLY A 158 35.32 23.26 -35.77
CA GLY A 158 34.73 23.72 -37.02
C GLY A 158 34.01 22.64 -37.83
N ASN A 159 33.56 21.53 -37.21
CA ASN A 159 32.84 20.47 -37.91
C ASN A 159 31.34 20.79 -38.04
N SER A 160 30.88 21.10 -39.25
CA SER A 160 29.49 21.52 -39.53
C SER A 160 28.46 20.40 -39.35
N GLU A 161 28.80 19.15 -39.68
CA GLU A 161 27.87 18.01 -39.56
C GLU A 161 27.58 17.68 -38.09
N ASP A 162 28.61 17.63 -37.26
CA ASP A 162 28.49 17.37 -35.82
C ASP A 162 27.72 18.49 -35.10
N LEU A 163 27.94 19.75 -35.50
CA LEU A 163 27.21 20.90 -34.98
C LEU A 163 25.71 20.77 -35.21
N GLN A 164 25.31 20.43 -36.44
CA GLN A 164 23.91 20.23 -36.76
C GLN A 164 23.33 19.07 -35.94
N TYR A 165 23.99 17.92 -35.94
CA TYR A 165 23.52 16.73 -35.21
C TYR A 165 23.31 16.99 -33.71
N PHE A 166 24.29 17.62 -33.03
CA PHE A 166 24.17 17.90 -31.60
C PHE A 166 23.09 18.95 -31.31
N SER A 167 22.93 19.97 -32.17
CA SER A 167 21.86 20.97 -32.03
C SER A 167 20.47 20.34 -32.11
N GLU A 168 20.25 19.41 -33.06
CA GLU A 168 18.99 18.69 -33.22
C GLU A 168 18.69 17.80 -32.01
N LYS A 169 19.71 17.12 -31.45
CA LYS A 169 19.55 16.31 -30.24
C LYS A 169 19.21 17.17 -29.02
N ILE A 170 19.87 18.31 -28.84
CA ILE A 170 19.57 19.24 -27.75
C ILE A 170 18.11 19.69 -27.85
N ALA A 171 17.69 20.20 -29.01
CA ALA A 171 16.31 20.66 -29.25
C ALA A 171 15.29 19.54 -28.99
N TYR A 172 15.56 18.33 -29.48
CA TYR A 172 14.69 17.18 -29.28
C TYR A 172 14.44 16.85 -27.79
N TYR A 173 15.50 16.84 -26.97
CA TYR A 173 15.37 16.54 -25.54
C TYR A 173 14.81 17.72 -24.73
N GLU A 174 15.06 18.96 -25.14
CA GLU A 174 14.44 20.16 -24.54
C GLU A 174 12.92 20.16 -24.77
N VAL A 175 12.47 19.92 -26.00
CA VAL A 175 11.03 19.78 -26.32
C VAL A 175 10.39 18.66 -25.51
N ARG A 176 11.02 17.49 -25.40
CA ARG A 176 10.50 16.39 -24.56
C ARG A 176 10.42 16.74 -23.09
N THR A 177 11.38 17.53 -22.58
CA THR A 177 11.37 17.99 -21.19
C THR A 177 10.19 18.94 -20.95
N ILE A 178 9.97 19.91 -21.84
CA ILE A 178 8.85 20.86 -21.79
C ILE A 178 7.50 20.12 -21.86
N ILE A 179 7.36 19.16 -22.78
CA ILE A 179 6.13 18.35 -22.90
C ILE A 179 5.85 17.59 -21.61
N LEU A 180 6.88 17.02 -20.98
CA LEU A 180 6.72 16.34 -19.70
C LEU A 180 6.33 17.33 -18.59
N GLU A 181 7.04 18.45 -18.44
CA GLU A 181 6.79 19.50 -17.43
C GLU A 181 5.35 20.05 -17.52
N ASN A 182 4.78 20.14 -18.73
CA ASN A 182 3.41 20.59 -18.96
C ASN A 182 2.36 19.47 -18.91
N LYS A 183 2.76 18.19 -18.75
CA LYS A 183 1.80 17.08 -18.72
C LYS A 183 1.07 17.04 -17.36
N PRO A 184 -0.26 17.21 -17.32
CA PRO A 184 -0.99 17.38 -16.06
C PRO A 184 -1.22 16.08 -15.28
N LYS A 185 -1.04 14.90 -15.92
CA LYS A 185 -1.35 13.59 -15.32
C LYS A 185 -0.21 12.58 -15.50
N PRO A 186 0.29 11.97 -14.42
CA PRO A 186 1.29 10.91 -14.49
C PRO A 186 0.64 9.57 -14.89
N THR A 187 0.34 9.41 -16.18
CA THR A 187 -0.35 8.21 -16.72
C THR A 187 0.37 6.90 -16.39
N ALA A 188 1.71 6.93 -16.34
CA ALA A 188 2.52 5.76 -16.00
C ALA A 188 2.28 5.29 -14.56
N MET A 189 2.24 6.21 -13.59
CA MET A 189 1.96 5.90 -12.18
C MET A 189 0.56 5.32 -12.00
N ILE A 190 -0.44 5.90 -12.69
CA ILE A 190 -1.83 5.42 -12.66
C ILE A 190 -1.92 4.00 -13.21
N ASN A 191 -1.31 3.73 -14.37
CA ASN A 191 -1.33 2.42 -14.99
C ASN A 191 -0.61 1.38 -14.13
N PHE A 192 0.54 1.73 -13.54
CA PHE A 192 1.27 0.87 -12.62
C PHE A 192 0.41 0.50 -11.40
N SER A 193 -0.17 1.49 -10.73
CA SER A 193 -1.01 1.24 -9.55
C SER A 193 -2.22 0.37 -9.88
N PHE A 194 -2.87 0.60 -11.02
CA PHE A 194 -3.99 -0.21 -11.49
C PHE A 194 -3.57 -1.67 -11.77
N ILE A 195 -2.52 -1.88 -12.57
CA ILE A 195 -2.05 -3.22 -12.94
C ILE A 195 -1.59 -3.97 -11.70
N SER A 196 -0.81 -3.33 -10.83
CA SER A 196 -0.33 -3.94 -9.58
C SER A 196 -1.49 -4.41 -8.69
N THR A 197 -2.54 -3.58 -8.55
CA THR A 197 -3.74 -3.93 -7.77
C THR A 197 -4.48 -5.13 -8.38
N VAL A 198 -4.73 -5.11 -9.69
CA VAL A 198 -5.44 -6.20 -10.38
C VAL A 198 -4.65 -7.51 -10.31
N VAL A 199 -3.33 -7.47 -10.54
CA VAL A 199 -2.47 -8.65 -10.46
C VAL A 199 -2.50 -9.26 -9.04
N LEU A 200 -2.43 -8.43 -8.00
CA LEU A 200 -2.47 -8.92 -6.62
C LEU A 200 -3.83 -9.51 -6.24
N LEU A 201 -4.94 -8.90 -6.64
CA LEU A 201 -6.28 -9.49 -6.41
C LEU A 201 -6.46 -10.81 -7.17
N SER A 202 -5.98 -10.89 -8.41
CA SER A 202 -5.99 -12.14 -9.20
C SER A 202 -5.13 -13.22 -8.55
N LEU A 203 -3.95 -12.87 -8.03
CA LEU A 203 -3.09 -13.79 -7.28
C LEU A 203 -3.82 -14.34 -6.05
N GLN A 204 -4.59 -13.52 -5.35
CA GLN A 204 -5.38 -13.98 -4.20
C GLN A 204 -6.47 -14.97 -4.58
N ILE A 205 -7.19 -14.72 -5.68
CA ILE A 205 -8.16 -15.67 -6.22
C ILE A 205 -7.48 -17.01 -6.51
N LEU A 206 -6.31 -16.98 -7.18
CA LEU A 206 -5.54 -18.18 -7.48
C LEU A 206 -5.10 -18.91 -6.21
N LEU A 207 -4.61 -18.20 -5.20
CA LEU A 207 -4.20 -18.78 -3.92
C LEU A 207 -5.38 -19.42 -3.16
N ILE A 208 -6.54 -18.76 -3.13
CA ILE A 208 -7.76 -19.30 -2.52
C ILE A 208 -8.16 -20.60 -3.23
N ILE A 209 -8.22 -20.58 -4.57
CA ILE A 209 -8.55 -21.79 -5.33
C ILE A 209 -7.52 -22.90 -5.05
N ALA A 210 -6.23 -22.59 -5.09
CA ALA A 210 -5.16 -23.57 -4.91
C ALA A 210 -5.16 -24.21 -3.51
N ILE A 211 -5.46 -23.44 -2.46
CA ILE A 211 -5.50 -23.92 -1.08
C ILE A 211 -6.79 -24.71 -0.84
N PHE A 212 -7.96 -24.12 -1.14
CA PHE A 212 -9.24 -24.71 -0.75
C PHE A 212 -9.69 -25.85 -1.67
N ALA A 213 -9.20 -25.95 -2.91
CA ALA A 213 -9.48 -27.10 -3.77
C ALA A 213 -8.86 -28.41 -3.23
N LYS A 214 -7.74 -28.32 -2.52
CA LYS A 214 -7.02 -29.47 -1.94
C LYS A 214 -7.56 -29.91 -0.58
N LEU A 215 -8.44 -29.14 0.04
CA LEU A 215 -9.02 -29.47 1.34
C LEU A 215 -10.13 -30.53 1.21
N ASP A 216 -10.22 -31.37 2.24
CA ASP A 216 -11.27 -32.38 2.36
C ASP A 216 -12.64 -31.74 2.60
N ASN A 217 -13.69 -32.39 2.11
CA ASN A 217 -15.07 -31.90 2.20
C ASN A 217 -15.58 -31.90 3.66
N SER A 218 -15.07 -32.81 4.50
CA SER A 218 -15.44 -32.96 5.92
C SER A 218 -15.29 -31.68 6.76
N ILE A 219 -14.31 -30.83 6.40
CA ILE A 219 -14.04 -29.54 7.04
C ILE A 219 -15.20 -28.55 6.84
N PHE A 220 -15.91 -28.66 5.72
CA PHE A 220 -17.03 -27.79 5.39
C PHE A 220 -18.35 -28.30 5.95
N GLU A 221 -18.55 -29.62 6.03
CA GLU A 221 -19.79 -30.23 6.51
C GLU A 221 -20.18 -29.78 7.93
N HIS A 222 -19.17 -29.58 8.79
CA HIS A 222 -19.32 -29.12 10.17
C HIS A 222 -19.27 -27.59 10.32
N ASN A 223 -19.07 -26.86 9.22
CA ASN A 223 -19.00 -25.40 9.27
C ASN A 223 -20.41 -24.80 9.45
N ARG A 224 -20.52 -23.83 10.36
CA ARG A 224 -21.78 -23.19 10.73
C ARG A 224 -22.41 -22.41 9.56
N PHE A 225 -21.60 -21.89 8.64
CA PHE A 225 -22.08 -20.99 7.58
C PHE A 225 -22.24 -21.66 6.22
N ILE A 226 -21.24 -22.44 5.78
CA ILE A 226 -21.21 -23.00 4.42
C ILE A 226 -20.78 -24.45 4.46
N LYS A 227 -21.72 -25.34 4.13
CA LYS A 227 -21.53 -26.78 4.16
C LYS A 227 -20.94 -27.38 2.89
N ASN A 228 -20.87 -26.59 1.81
CA ASN A 228 -20.42 -27.04 0.50
C ASN A 228 -19.12 -26.34 0.08
N LYS A 229 -18.06 -27.12 -0.14
CA LYS A 229 -16.73 -26.63 -0.54
C LYS A 229 -16.75 -25.82 -1.83
N THR A 230 -17.44 -26.31 -2.86
CA THR A 230 -17.52 -25.63 -4.17
C THR A 230 -18.23 -24.28 -4.03
N PHE A 231 -19.33 -24.24 -3.27
CA PHE A 231 -20.04 -23.00 -3.00
C PHE A 231 -19.19 -22.02 -2.18
N TYR A 232 -18.43 -22.51 -1.19
CA TYR A 232 -17.49 -21.70 -0.42
C TYR A 232 -16.42 -21.04 -1.31
N ILE A 233 -15.78 -21.81 -2.19
CA ILE A 233 -14.75 -21.29 -3.11
C ILE A 233 -15.38 -20.26 -4.05
N LEU A 234 -16.56 -20.55 -4.62
CA LEU A 234 -17.26 -19.61 -5.50
C LEU A 234 -17.60 -18.32 -4.78
N LEU A 235 -18.18 -18.40 -3.58
CA LEU A 235 -18.57 -17.22 -2.81
C LEU A 235 -17.36 -16.36 -2.42
N THR A 236 -16.30 -16.97 -1.89
CA THR A 236 -15.08 -16.24 -1.49
C THR A 236 -14.39 -15.57 -2.68
N THR A 237 -14.22 -16.29 -3.80
CA THR A 237 -13.61 -15.74 -5.02
C THR A 237 -14.48 -14.67 -5.68
N SER A 238 -15.82 -14.80 -5.61
CA SER A 238 -16.74 -13.79 -6.17
C SER A 238 -16.56 -12.41 -5.52
N GLY A 239 -16.26 -12.35 -4.22
CA GLY A 239 -15.97 -11.07 -3.54
C GLY A 239 -14.71 -10.37 -4.07
N PHE A 240 -13.63 -11.11 -4.30
CA PHE A 240 -12.40 -10.57 -4.91
C PHE A 240 -12.63 -10.17 -6.38
N MET A 241 -13.41 -10.96 -7.13
CA MET A 241 -13.81 -10.63 -8.50
C MET A 241 -14.64 -9.34 -8.55
N GLY A 242 -15.55 -9.16 -7.58
CA GLY A 242 -16.29 -7.92 -7.39
C GLY A 242 -15.39 -6.72 -7.13
N MET A 243 -14.31 -6.89 -6.35
CA MET A 243 -13.31 -5.83 -6.15
C MET A 243 -12.54 -5.51 -7.45
N ILE A 244 -12.19 -6.51 -8.26
CA ILE A 244 -11.56 -6.29 -9.58
C ILE A 244 -12.49 -5.50 -10.49
N LEU A 245 -13.77 -5.88 -10.55
CA LEU A 245 -14.80 -5.14 -11.31
C LEU A 245 -14.93 -3.70 -10.82
N PHE A 246 -14.97 -3.50 -9.49
CA PHE A 246 -14.98 -2.15 -8.91
C PHE A 246 -13.76 -1.33 -9.34
N VAL A 247 -12.56 -1.90 -9.30
CA VAL A 247 -11.31 -1.23 -9.73
C VAL A 247 -11.35 -0.85 -11.21
N ILE A 248 -11.85 -1.75 -12.08
CA ILE A 248 -12.03 -1.49 -13.52
C ILE A 248 -13.02 -0.35 -13.74
N ILE A 249 -14.19 -0.43 -13.11
CA ILE A 249 -15.24 0.60 -13.20
C ILE A 249 -14.69 1.94 -12.70
N TYR A 250 -14.05 1.97 -11.54
CA TYR A 250 -13.48 3.18 -10.96
C TYR A 250 -12.45 3.85 -11.87
N ARG A 251 -11.64 3.07 -12.60
CA ARG A 251 -10.71 3.59 -13.62
C ARG A 251 -11.41 4.34 -14.75
N LEU A 252 -12.60 3.90 -15.17
CA LEU A 252 -13.37 4.53 -16.25
C LEU A 252 -13.99 5.87 -15.81
N PHE A 253 -14.42 5.95 -14.54
CA PHE A 253 -15.11 7.13 -14.00
C PHE A 253 -14.16 8.24 -13.50
N VAL A 254 -12.98 7.89 -12.97
CA VAL A 254 -12.07 8.88 -12.38
C VAL A 254 -11.24 9.58 -13.45
N ARG A 255 -11.76 10.71 -13.96
CA ARG A 255 -11.07 11.50 -14.97
C ARG A 255 -10.20 12.63 -14.41
N LYS A 256 -10.46 13.17 -13.21
CA LYS A 256 -9.82 14.42 -12.73
C LYS A 256 -8.98 14.30 -11.44
N LYS A 257 -9.21 13.31 -10.57
CA LYS A 257 -8.52 13.17 -9.26
C LYS A 257 -7.56 11.97 -9.24
N PHE A 258 -6.43 12.08 -9.92
CA PHE A 258 -5.48 10.95 -10.04
C PHE A 258 -4.80 10.57 -8.72
N GLN A 259 -4.56 11.52 -7.80
CA GLN A 259 -3.98 11.24 -6.50
C GLN A 259 -4.88 10.28 -5.69
N THR A 260 -6.17 10.61 -5.61
CA THR A 260 -7.18 9.75 -4.97
C THR A 260 -7.30 8.40 -5.67
N PHE A 261 -7.04 8.30 -6.97
CA PHE A 261 -6.99 7.00 -7.65
C PHE A 261 -5.82 6.15 -7.15
N ILE A 262 -4.61 6.72 -7.08
CA ILE A 262 -3.42 6.02 -6.58
C ILE A 262 -3.61 5.61 -5.11
N GLU A 263 -4.18 6.50 -4.28
CA GLU A 263 -4.53 6.21 -2.88
C GLU A 263 -5.49 5.03 -2.75
N VAL A 264 -6.58 5.00 -3.54
CA VAL A 264 -7.54 3.87 -3.56
C VAL A 264 -6.85 2.57 -3.95
N MET A 265 -6.04 2.58 -5.00
CA MET A 265 -5.30 1.40 -5.45
C MET A 265 -4.34 0.90 -4.36
N ALA A 266 -3.62 1.81 -3.69
CA ALA A 266 -2.75 1.48 -2.58
C ALA A 266 -3.52 0.85 -1.41
N ILE A 267 -4.68 1.42 -1.07
CA ILE A 267 -5.54 0.93 0.02
C ILE A 267 -6.07 -0.48 -0.25
N ILE A 268 -6.59 -0.71 -1.44
CA ILE A 268 -7.07 -2.04 -1.86
C ILE A 268 -5.93 -3.04 -1.81
N THR A 269 -4.76 -2.67 -2.35
CA THR A 269 -3.61 -3.56 -2.44
C THR A 269 -3.08 -3.97 -1.07
N PHE A 270 -2.88 -3.03 -0.15
CA PHE A 270 -2.40 -3.40 1.18
C PHE A 270 -3.46 -4.15 1.97
N SER A 271 -4.74 -3.81 1.79
CA SER A 271 -5.83 -4.50 2.47
C SER A 271 -5.90 -5.95 2.00
N ALA A 272 -5.73 -6.20 0.70
CA ALA A 272 -5.58 -7.54 0.14
C ALA A 272 -4.41 -8.28 0.82
N LEU A 273 -3.19 -7.76 0.74
CA LEU A 273 -2.01 -8.39 1.35
C LEU A 273 -2.19 -8.64 2.86
N LEU A 274 -2.81 -7.68 3.56
CA LEU A 274 -3.07 -7.78 4.98
C LEU A 274 -4.08 -8.87 5.31
N GLU A 275 -5.18 -8.99 4.56
CA GLU A 275 -6.14 -10.07 4.78
C GLU A 275 -5.50 -11.44 4.55
N LEU A 276 -4.61 -11.59 3.57
CA LEU A 276 -3.87 -12.84 3.37
C LEU A 276 -2.99 -13.18 4.59
N ALA A 277 -2.21 -12.23 5.10
CA ALA A 277 -1.36 -12.47 6.26
C ALA A 277 -2.17 -12.69 7.55
N ASN A 278 -3.18 -11.86 7.78
CA ASN A 278 -3.98 -11.90 9.01
C ASN A 278 -4.91 -13.12 9.06
N THR A 279 -5.44 -13.61 7.94
CA THR A 279 -6.29 -14.81 7.96
C THR A 279 -5.52 -16.02 8.49
N VAL A 280 -4.25 -16.19 8.12
CA VAL A 280 -3.39 -17.25 8.64
C VAL A 280 -3.06 -17.03 10.12
N LEU A 281 -2.61 -15.82 10.48
CA LEU A 281 -2.21 -15.51 11.87
C LEU A 281 -3.38 -15.63 12.84
N LEU A 282 -4.55 -15.11 12.47
CA LEU A 282 -5.75 -15.17 13.30
C LEU A 282 -6.29 -16.59 13.41
N ALA A 283 -6.31 -17.35 12.31
CA ALA A 283 -6.71 -18.76 12.38
C ALA A 283 -5.79 -19.56 13.32
N TRP A 284 -4.49 -19.27 13.30
CA TRP A 284 -3.54 -19.92 14.19
C TRP A 284 -3.72 -19.48 15.66
N ALA A 285 -3.96 -18.18 15.89
CA ALA A 285 -4.23 -17.64 17.21
C ALA A 285 -5.51 -18.23 17.82
N ASP A 286 -6.58 -18.33 17.03
CA ASP A 286 -7.86 -18.91 17.43
C ASP A 286 -7.70 -20.41 17.75
N THR A 287 -6.92 -21.14 16.94
CA THR A 287 -6.60 -22.56 17.17
C THR A 287 -5.87 -22.75 18.50
N ALA A 288 -4.83 -21.94 18.74
CA ALA A 288 -4.01 -22.04 19.95
C ALA A 288 -4.77 -21.67 21.22
N THR A 289 -5.66 -20.68 21.15
CA THR A 289 -6.38 -20.16 22.32
C THR A 289 -7.69 -20.89 22.60
N LEU A 290 -8.48 -21.18 21.55
CA LEU A 290 -9.80 -21.80 21.67
C LEU A 290 -9.76 -23.33 21.54
N LYS A 291 -8.58 -23.93 21.25
CA LYS A 291 -8.39 -25.37 21.04
C LYS A 291 -9.34 -25.96 19.99
N THR A 292 -9.57 -25.20 18.92
CA THR A 292 -10.40 -25.57 17.76
C THR A 292 -9.54 -25.91 16.56
N ASP A 293 -10.11 -26.55 15.54
CA ASP A 293 -9.36 -26.92 14.33
C ASP A 293 -8.93 -25.71 13.49
N PHE A 294 -7.68 -25.73 13.02
CA PHE A 294 -7.09 -24.65 12.23
C PHE A 294 -7.83 -24.39 10.93
N TRP A 295 -8.20 -25.43 10.20
CA TRP A 295 -8.85 -25.29 8.90
C TRP A 295 -10.27 -24.75 9.05
N VAL A 296 -10.98 -25.13 10.11
CA VAL A 296 -12.28 -24.55 10.45
C VAL A 296 -12.14 -23.04 10.71
N ASN A 297 -11.17 -22.62 11.53
CA ASN A 297 -10.94 -21.19 11.78
C ASN A 297 -10.48 -20.45 10.51
N PHE A 298 -9.61 -21.06 9.72
CA PHE A 298 -9.09 -20.49 8.49
C PHE A 298 -10.18 -20.26 7.44
N THR A 299 -11.15 -21.19 7.32
CA THR A 299 -12.32 -21.00 6.44
C THR A 299 -13.20 -19.84 6.92
N GLY A 300 -13.42 -19.71 8.23
CA GLY A 300 -14.20 -18.60 8.80
C GLY A 300 -13.54 -17.24 8.56
N GLN A 301 -12.22 -17.14 8.80
CA GLN A 301 -11.47 -15.90 8.59
C GLN A 301 -11.44 -15.48 7.13
N THR A 302 -11.24 -16.43 6.21
CA THR A 302 -11.14 -16.16 4.76
C THR A 302 -12.48 -15.76 4.15
N LEU A 303 -13.59 -16.31 4.64
CA LEU A 303 -14.94 -16.00 4.13
C LEU A 303 -15.26 -14.50 4.18
N THR A 304 -14.82 -13.82 5.24
CA THR A 304 -15.07 -12.39 5.47
C THR A 304 -14.04 -11.47 4.80
N GLY A 305 -12.96 -12.04 4.24
CA GLY A 305 -11.84 -11.30 3.65
C GLY A 305 -12.27 -10.23 2.62
N PRO A 306 -13.05 -10.58 1.58
CA PRO A 306 -13.48 -9.60 0.58
C PRO A 306 -14.26 -8.41 1.18
N VAL A 307 -15.16 -8.70 2.13
CA VAL A 307 -15.98 -7.68 2.79
C VAL A 307 -15.10 -6.73 3.61
N LYS A 308 -14.10 -7.26 4.33
CA LYS A 308 -13.15 -6.45 5.09
C LYS A 308 -12.34 -5.51 4.19
N ILE A 309 -11.99 -5.90 2.96
CA ILE A 309 -11.28 -5.02 2.02
C ILE A 309 -12.17 -3.85 1.61
N PHE A 310 -13.43 -4.08 1.24
CA PHE A 310 -14.39 -3.00 0.94
C PHE A 310 -14.57 -2.06 2.14
N PHE A 311 -14.73 -2.62 3.32
CA PHE A 311 -14.89 -1.87 4.56
C PHE A 311 -13.66 -1.02 4.89
N ASN A 312 -12.46 -1.62 4.81
CA ASN A 312 -11.19 -0.92 5.00
C ASN A 312 -11.02 0.21 3.98
N LEU A 313 -11.38 -0.01 2.72
CA LEU A 313 -11.31 1.02 1.68
C LEU A 313 -12.15 2.25 2.05
N VAL A 314 -13.42 2.05 2.40
CA VAL A 314 -14.34 3.15 2.73
C VAL A 314 -13.83 3.94 3.91
N ILE A 315 -13.45 3.26 5.00
CA ILE A 315 -13.07 3.95 6.23
C ILE A 315 -11.70 4.61 6.11
N ILE A 316 -10.70 3.89 5.61
CA ILE A 316 -9.35 4.44 5.53
C ILE A 316 -9.33 5.64 4.58
N LEU A 317 -10.08 5.60 3.47
CA LEU A 317 -10.17 6.72 2.56
C LEU A 317 -10.93 7.92 3.17
N ALA A 318 -12.03 7.67 3.88
CA ALA A 318 -12.77 8.73 4.57
C ALA A 318 -11.89 9.39 5.65
N THR A 319 -11.28 8.58 6.51
CA THR A 319 -10.39 9.06 7.58
C THR A 319 -9.17 9.77 7.00
N TYR A 320 -8.55 9.21 5.95
CA TYR A 320 -7.42 9.86 5.28
C TYR A 320 -7.82 11.21 4.70
N LYS A 321 -9.00 11.37 4.08
CA LYS A 321 -9.43 12.69 3.59
C LYS A 321 -9.59 13.72 4.72
N VAL A 322 -10.11 13.30 5.88
CA VAL A 322 -10.23 14.17 7.05
C VAL A 322 -8.84 14.51 7.60
N VAL A 323 -7.99 13.50 7.83
CA VAL A 323 -6.67 13.65 8.44
C VAL A 323 -5.66 14.33 7.51
N SER A 324 -5.67 14.01 6.22
CA SER A 324 -4.75 14.58 5.24
C SER A 324 -4.89 16.10 5.13
N SER A 325 -6.08 16.66 5.34
CA SER A 325 -6.26 18.12 5.40
C SER A 325 -5.48 18.76 6.58
N LEU A 326 -5.42 18.06 7.71
CA LEU A 326 -4.67 18.47 8.90
C LEU A 326 -3.16 18.26 8.75
N VAL A 327 -2.75 17.28 7.95
CA VAL A 327 -1.32 16.97 7.68
C VAL A 327 -0.76 17.86 6.56
N LYS A 328 -1.48 18.02 5.44
CA LYS A 328 -1.06 18.82 4.27
C LYS A 328 -0.99 20.32 4.57
N SER A 329 -1.92 20.85 5.37
CA SER A 329 -1.86 22.25 5.82
C SER A 329 -0.62 22.58 6.67
N LYS A 330 0.14 21.57 7.13
CA LYS A 330 1.25 21.74 8.07
C LYS A 330 2.60 21.19 7.61
N GLU A 331 2.66 20.24 6.67
CA GLU A 331 3.94 19.66 6.16
C GLU A 331 4.21 19.92 4.66
N GLY A 332 3.34 20.61 3.93
CA GLY A 332 3.47 20.85 2.48
C GLY A 332 3.13 19.61 1.64
N ASP A 333 2.83 19.82 0.35
CA ASP A 333 2.35 18.80 -0.60
C ASP A 333 3.36 17.67 -0.85
N ARG A 334 3.43 16.70 0.07
CA ARG A 334 4.13 15.42 -0.10
C ARG A 334 3.33 14.24 0.45
N PHE A 335 2.02 14.28 0.23
CA PHE A 335 1.13 13.12 0.31
C PHE A 335 0.12 13.16 -0.82
#